data_AF-A0A950V7L7-F1
#
_entry.id   AF-A0A950V7L7-F1
#
_cell.length_a   1.000
_cell.length_b   1.000
_cell.length_c   1.000
_cell.angle_alpha   90.00
_cell.angle_beta   90.00
_cell.angle_gamma   90.00
#
_symmetry.space_group_name_H-M   'P 1'
#
loop_
_entity.id
_entity.type
_entity.pdbx_description
1 polymer ?
#
loop_
_entity_poly.entity_id
_entity_poly.type
_entity_poly.pdbx_seq_one_letter_code
_entity_poly.pdbx_strand_id
1 'polypeptide(L)'
;MKLCTLITVVVVTSISCLLDAQVGAPKIGFVRYADGTARAVYGLPNNFITGEQILAPADAVAFSASGGLVASHGNVHLIGPTGAVLG
;
A
#
# COMPACT_ATOMS: atom_id res chain seq x y z
N MET A 1 -1.68 21.17 41.77
CA MET A 1 -2.19 19.89 41.20
C MET A 1 -3.06 20.09 39.94
N LYS A 2 -2.83 21.14 39.11
CA LYS A 2 -3.69 21.43 37.94
C LYS A 2 -2.95 21.38 36.61
N LEU A 3 -1.64 21.63 36.60
CA LEU A 3 -0.84 21.70 35.38
C LEU A 3 -0.49 20.31 34.82
N CYS A 4 -0.02 19.38 35.67
CA CYS A 4 0.36 18.03 35.22
C CYS A 4 -0.83 17.28 34.60
N THR A 5 -2.02 17.37 35.21
CA THR A 5 -3.24 16.74 34.69
C THR A 5 -3.62 17.27 33.32
N LEU A 6 -3.44 18.57 33.08
CA LEU A 6 -3.78 19.21 31.81
C LEU A 6 -2.80 18.78 30.71
N ILE A 7 -1.51 18.69 31.03
CA ILE A 7 -0.49 18.15 30.10
C ILE A 7 -0.79 16.69 29.76
N THR A 8 -1.13 15.86 30.76
CA THR A 8 -1.45 14.44 30.53
C THR A 8 -2.63 14.27 29.59
N VAL A 9 -3.70 15.05 29.79
CA VAL A 9 -4.88 15.01 28.91
C VAL A 9 -4.51 15.38 27.48
N VAL A 10 -3.79 16.48 27.28
CA VAL A 10 -3.36 16.95 25.94
C VAL A 10 -2.51 15.91 25.22
N VAL A 11 -1.54 15.30 25.92
CA VAL A 11 -0.65 14.28 25.34
C VAL A 11 -1.43 13.05 24.92
N VAL A 12 -2.34 12.54 25.77
CA VAL A 12 -3.15 11.35 25.47
C VAL A 12 -4.09 11.59 24.28
N THR A 13 -4.72 12.76 24.20
CA THR A 13 -5.59 13.10 23.06
C THR A 13 -4.80 13.28 21.76
N SER A 14 -3.59 13.84 21.83
CA SER A 14 -2.75 14.06 20.64
C SER A 14 -2.24 12.74 20.04
N ILE A 15 -1.86 11.79 20.89
CA ILE A 15 -1.40 10.46 20.45
C ILE A 15 -2.53 9.68 19.77
N SER A 16 -3.76 9.78 20.29
CA SER A 16 -4.91 9.09 19.70
C SER A 16 -5.23 9.61 18.29
N CYS A 17 -5.13 10.93 18.08
CA CYS A 17 -5.33 11.55 16.77
C CYS A 17 -4.27 11.11 15.74
N LEU A 18 -3.01 10.96 16.16
CA LEU A 18 -1.93 10.48 15.28
C LEU A 18 -2.12 9.01 14.85
N LEU A 19 -2.76 8.19 15.68
CA LEU A 19 -3.06 6.79 15.37
C LEU A 19 -4.23 6.66 14.38
N ASP A 20 -5.28 7.48 14.52
CA ASP A 20 -6.43 7.50 13.59
C ASP A 20 -6.12 8.21 12.26
N ALA A 21 -5.14 9.11 12.23
CA ALA A 21 -4.70 9.78 11.01
C ALA A 21 -3.91 8.85 10.05
N GLN A 22 -3.69 7.58 10.39
CA GLN A 22 -3.34 6.55 9.41
C GLN A 22 -4.56 6.23 8.53
N VAL A 23 -4.97 7.23 7.73
CA VAL A 23 -5.86 7.01 6.59
C VAL A 23 -5.05 6.16 5.61
N GLY A 24 -5.19 4.84 5.72
CA GLY A 24 -4.59 3.91 4.77
C GLY A 24 -5.11 4.28 3.38
N ALA A 25 -4.22 4.81 2.52
CA ALA A 25 -4.60 5.14 1.16
C ALA A 25 -5.17 3.87 0.51
N PRO A 26 -6.38 3.90 -0.06
CA PRO A 26 -6.99 2.70 -0.62
C PRO A 26 -6.08 2.18 -1.72
N LYS A 27 -5.45 1.02 -1.49
CA LYS A 27 -4.62 0.38 -2.51
C LYS A 27 -5.56 -0.13 -3.60
N ILE A 28 -5.56 0.53 -4.75
CA ILE A 28 -6.47 0.19 -5.86
C ILE A 28 -5.93 -1.00 -6.66
N GLY A 29 -4.59 -1.17 -6.69
CA GLY A 29 -3.98 -2.28 -7.40
C GLY A 29 -2.51 -2.04 -7.70
N PHE A 30 -2.09 -2.41 -8.89
CA PHE A 30 -0.72 -2.27 -9.36
C PHE A 30 -0.72 -1.93 -10.86
N VAL A 31 0.35 -1.27 -11.32
CA VAL A 31 0.53 -0.88 -12.72
C VAL A 31 1.91 -1.33 -13.22
N ARG A 32 1.98 -1.74 -14.49
CA ARG A 32 3.24 -2.00 -15.18
C ARG A 32 3.73 -0.74 -15.89
N TYR A 33 4.98 -0.38 -15.66
CA TYR A 33 5.64 0.73 -16.34
C TYR A 33 6.35 0.26 -17.61
N ALA A 34 6.71 1.22 -18.46
CA ALA A 34 7.45 0.96 -19.71
C ALA A 34 8.85 0.39 -19.46
N ASP A 35 9.41 0.61 -18.27
CA ASP A 35 10.68 0.02 -17.82
C ASP A 35 10.55 -1.45 -17.37
N GLY A 36 9.35 -2.04 -17.49
CA GLY A 36 9.06 -3.42 -17.11
C GLY A 36 8.79 -3.62 -15.62
N THR A 37 8.92 -2.57 -14.79
CA THR A 37 8.64 -2.66 -13.35
C THR A 37 7.14 -2.67 -13.07
N ALA A 38 6.74 -3.36 -12.00
CA ALA A 38 5.39 -3.29 -11.46
C ALA A 38 5.38 -2.59 -10.10
N ARG A 39 4.50 -1.59 -9.95
CA ARG A 39 4.41 -0.74 -8.75
C ARG A 39 3.00 -0.78 -8.18
N ALA A 40 2.87 -0.69 -6.86
CA ALA A 40 1.56 -0.47 -6.26
C ALA A 40 0.99 0.87 -6.71
N VAL A 41 -0.33 0.90 -6.88
CA VAL A 41 -1.09 2.12 -7.08
C VAL A 41 -2.04 2.31 -5.90
N TYR A 42 -1.86 3.44 -5.24
CA TYR A 42 -2.74 3.92 -4.20
C TYR A 42 -3.70 4.93 -4.79
N GLY A 43 -4.97 4.74 -4.46
CA GLY A 43 -6.07 5.60 -4.85
C GLY A 43 -6.15 6.82 -3.98
N LEU A 44 -6.24 7.97 -4.63
CA LEU A 44 -6.85 9.15 -4.05
C LEU A 44 -8.03 9.54 -4.92
N PRO A 45 -9.08 10.16 -4.39
CA PRO A 45 -10.13 10.74 -5.22
C PRO A 45 -9.50 11.61 -6.32
N ASN A 46 -9.76 11.27 -7.58
CA ASN A 46 -9.23 11.91 -8.80
C ASN A 46 -7.71 11.87 -9.01
N ASN A 47 -6.94 11.06 -8.25
CA ASN A 47 -5.49 10.96 -8.39
C ASN A 47 -4.99 9.52 -8.16
N PHE A 48 -3.79 9.24 -8.66
CA PHE A 48 -3.08 7.98 -8.40
C PHE A 48 -1.69 8.30 -7.86
N ILE A 49 -1.33 7.70 -6.74
CA ILE A 49 0.03 7.72 -6.21
C ILE A 49 0.64 6.35 -6.45
N THR A 50 1.81 6.32 -7.07
CA THR A 50 2.55 5.08 -7.27
C THR A 50 3.52 4.85 -6.13
N GLY A 51 3.46 3.67 -5.55
CA GLY A 51 4.36 3.22 -4.49
C GLY A 51 5.71 2.75 -5.00
N GLU A 52 6.43 2.14 -4.06
CA GLU A 52 7.67 1.44 -4.36
C GLU A 52 7.44 0.29 -5.36
N GLN A 53 8.53 -0.11 -6.00
CA GLN A 53 8.55 -1.30 -6.83
C GLN A 53 8.36 -2.52 -5.93
N ILE A 54 7.34 -3.31 -6.22
CA ILE A 54 6.98 -4.46 -5.36
C ILE A 54 7.44 -5.78 -6.00
N LEU A 55 7.66 -5.77 -7.31
CA LEU A 55 7.98 -6.97 -8.08
C LEU A 55 9.18 -6.72 -8.99
N ALA A 56 9.96 -7.77 -9.19
CA ALA A 56 10.96 -7.84 -10.26
C ALA A 56 10.30 -7.63 -11.64
N PRO A 57 11.08 -7.31 -12.68
CA PRO A 57 10.54 -7.15 -14.03
C PRO A 57 9.64 -8.33 -14.44
N ALA A 58 8.46 -8.01 -14.97
CA ALA A 58 7.42 -8.97 -15.30
C ALA A 58 6.97 -8.85 -16.76
N ASP A 59 6.79 -10.00 -17.40
CA ASP A 59 6.33 -10.11 -18.78
C ASP A 59 4.87 -9.67 -18.91
N ALA A 60 4.04 -10.06 -17.93
CA ALA A 60 2.65 -9.66 -17.83
C ALA A 60 2.19 -9.63 -16.37
N VAL A 61 1.19 -8.79 -16.10
CA VAL A 61 0.61 -8.66 -14.77
C VAL A 61 -0.91 -8.48 -14.87
N ALA A 62 -1.65 -9.09 -13.95
CA ALA A 62 -3.10 -8.94 -13.84
C ALA A 62 -3.48 -8.82 -12.36
N PHE A 63 -4.31 -7.84 -12.00
CA PHE A 63 -4.62 -7.54 -10.61
C PHE A 63 -6.13 -7.41 -10.36
N SER A 64 -6.52 -7.75 -9.13
CA SER A 64 -7.86 -7.65 -8.58
C SER A 64 -7.78 -7.08 -7.16
N ALA A 65 -8.92 -6.80 -6.54
CA ALA A 65 -8.97 -6.34 -5.15
C ALA A 65 -8.39 -7.37 -4.15
N SER A 66 -8.44 -8.66 -4.46
CA SER A 66 -7.99 -9.74 -3.57
C SER A 66 -6.53 -10.17 -3.79
N GLY A 67 -5.87 -9.70 -4.85
CA GLY A 67 -4.52 -10.14 -5.22
C GLY A 67 -4.24 -9.98 -6.71
N GLY A 68 -3.15 -10.56 -7.19
CA GLY A 68 -2.78 -10.52 -8.60
C GLY A 68 -1.98 -11.72 -9.08
N LEU A 69 -1.78 -11.79 -10.38
CA LEU A 69 -0.93 -12.75 -11.06
C LEU A 69 0.19 -12.00 -11.75
N VAL A 70 1.40 -12.55 -11.66
CA VAL A 70 2.61 -12.00 -12.27
C VAL A 70 3.25 -13.09 -13.09
N ALA A 71 3.33 -12.87 -14.40
CA ALA A 71 4.12 -13.72 -15.28
C ALA A 71 5.55 -13.18 -15.36
N SER A 72 6.53 -14.01 -15.04
CA SER A 72 7.95 -13.67 -15.13
C SER A 72 8.77 -14.92 -15.47
N HIS A 73 9.63 -14.81 -16.48
CA HIS A 73 10.53 -15.90 -16.89
C HIS A 73 9.78 -17.21 -17.22
N GLY A 74 8.59 -17.10 -17.81
CA GLY A 74 7.75 -18.25 -18.17
C GLY A 74 7.02 -18.92 -17.00
N ASN A 75 7.14 -18.40 -15.77
CA ASN A 75 6.38 -18.83 -14.61
C ASN A 75 5.29 -17.82 -14.27
N VAL A 76 4.21 -18.29 -13.65
CA VAL A 76 3.13 -17.43 -13.14
C VAL A 76 3.12 -17.53 -11.61
N HIS A 77 3.20 -16.38 -10.97
CA HIS A 77 3.18 -16.24 -9.51
C HIS A 77 1.90 -15.55 -9.06
N LEU A 78 1.26 -16.12 -8.04
CA LEU A 78 0.16 -15.52 -7.29
C LEU A 78 0.72 -14.54 -6.27
N ILE A 79 0.21 -13.32 -6.31
CA ILE A 79 0.56 -12.23 -5.40
C ILE A 79 -0.64 -11.94 -4.50
N GLY A 80 -0.43 -12.01 -3.19
CA GLY A 80 -1.42 -11.65 -2.19
C GLY A 80 -1.70 -10.14 -2.14
N PRO A 81 -2.73 -9.71 -1.41
CA PRO A 81 -3.14 -8.30 -1.34
C PRO A 81 -2.04 -7.38 -0.76
N THR A 82 -1.16 -7.94 0.08
CA THR A 82 -0.01 -7.25 0.68
C THR A 82 1.20 -7.14 -0.26
N GLY A 83 1.18 -7.80 -1.43
CA GLY A 83 2.33 -7.90 -2.33
C GLY A 83 3.23 -9.12 -2.08
N ALA A 84 2.91 -9.97 -1.10
CA ALA A 84 3.62 -11.22 -0.87
C ALA A 84 3.38 -12.25 -1.99
N VAL A 85 4.42 -12.98 -2.39
CA VAL A 85 4.30 -14.12 -3.31
C VAL A 85 3.71 -15.31 -2.55
N LEU A 86 2.60 -15.86 -3.05
CA LEU A 86 1.86 -16.95 -2.44
C LEU A 86 2.05 -18.29 -3.17
N GLY A 87 2.63 -18.29 -4.37
CA GLY A 87 2.93 -19.48 -5.18
C GLY A 87 3.20 -19.09 -6.62
#